data_AF-A0A9P0ARB1-F1
#
_entry.id   AF-A0A9P0ARB1-F1
#
_cell.length_a   1.000
_cell.length_b   1.000
_cell.length_c   1.000
_cell.angle_alpha   90.00
_cell.angle_beta   90.00
_cell.angle_gamma   90.00
#
_symmetry.space_group_name_H-M   'P 1'
#
loop_
_entity.id
_entity.type
_entity.pdbx_description
1 polymer ?
#
loop_
_entity_poly.entity_id
_entity_poly.type
_entity_poly.pdbx_seq_one_letter_code
_entity_poly.pdbx_strand_id
1 'polypeptide(L)'
;MAPTCKILFEPHNIDNASPATVSRNGMVYMSSSGLDWRPVVQAWLKKRNSRECDVFKHLFDESFAELYAWGTQMLVLVINVLQCLVPSQPETSDDILTIKSDVGDNDEDMGEEIENLEEKKIFTSEHLKKLYVFALVWGMGAFLENNDRKKFDTFIKEKLKFLDIPMGDRKNPDVCI
;
A
#
# COMPACT_ATOMS: atom_id res chain seq x y z
N MET A 1 -8.85 36.38 13.99
CA MET A 1 -9.16 34.95 13.79
C MET A 1 -10.34 34.58 14.67
N ALA A 2 -11.29 33.82 14.16
CA ALA A 2 -12.41 33.34 14.97
C ALA A 2 -11.86 32.42 16.08
N PRO A 3 -12.33 32.52 17.34
CA PRO A 3 -11.79 31.77 18.48
C PRO A 3 -11.96 30.25 18.35
N THR A 4 -12.78 29.78 17.41
CA THR A 4 -13.04 28.37 17.12
C THR A 4 -12.27 27.83 15.91
N CYS A 5 -11.54 28.67 15.19
CA CYS A 5 -10.79 28.25 14.00
C CYS A 5 -9.43 27.67 14.41
N LYS A 6 -9.14 26.43 13.99
CA LYS A 6 -7.84 25.76 14.15
C LYS A 6 -7.25 25.49 12.77
N ILE A 7 -5.95 25.71 12.63
CA ILE A 7 -5.20 25.45 11.40
C ILE A 7 -4.15 24.38 11.73
N LEU A 8 -4.07 23.35 10.89
CA LEU A 8 -3.12 22.24 11.00
C LEU A 8 -2.26 22.20 9.74
N PHE A 9 -0.97 21.91 9.91
CA PHE A 9 -0.03 21.66 8.82
C PHE A 9 0.69 20.33 9.05
N GLU A 10 0.92 19.56 7.98
CA GLU A 10 1.65 18.29 8.02
C GLU A 10 2.95 18.38 7.18
N PRO A 11 3.94 19.22 7.58
CA PRO A 11 5.20 19.32 6.86
C PRO A 11 6.10 18.10 7.16
N HIS A 12 6.87 17.66 6.17
CA HIS A 12 7.87 16.59 6.35
C HIS A 12 9.07 17.03 7.20
N ASN A 13 9.52 18.28 7.02
CA ASN A 13 10.57 18.91 7.82
C ASN A 13 10.29 20.40 8.02
N ILE A 14 10.96 21.00 8.99
CA ILE A 14 10.82 22.44 9.33
C ILE A 14 12.14 23.20 9.23
N ASP A 15 13.10 22.65 8.48
CA ASP A 15 14.48 23.15 8.43
C ASP A 15 14.58 24.56 7.84
N ASN A 16 13.59 24.92 7.02
CA ASN A 16 13.49 26.24 6.39
C ASN A 16 12.65 27.25 7.20
N ALA A 17 12.14 26.86 8.37
CA ALA A 17 11.34 27.74 9.21
C ALA A 17 12.21 28.43 10.27
N SER A 18 11.99 29.74 10.47
CA SER A 18 12.71 30.47 11.52
C SER A 18 12.21 30.05 12.92
N PRO A 19 13.07 30.02 13.96
CA PRO A 19 12.65 29.76 15.34
C PRO A 19 11.53 30.69 15.83
N ALA A 20 11.51 31.93 15.33
CA ALA A 20 10.47 32.91 15.65
C ALA A 20 9.09 32.53 15.06
N THR A 21 9.06 31.82 13.93
CA THR A 21 7.83 31.35 13.29
C THR A 21 7.27 30.12 14.01
N VAL A 22 8.11 29.13 14.31
CA VAL A 22 7.67 27.88 14.93
C VAL A 22 7.32 28.02 16.41
N SER A 23 7.90 29.00 17.12
CA SER A 23 7.62 29.22 18.55
C SER A 23 6.18 29.66 18.86
N ARG A 24 5.45 30.14 17.85
CA ARG A 24 4.05 30.58 17.99
C ARG A 24 3.04 29.44 17.74
N ASN A 25 3.51 28.27 17.32
CA ASN A 25 2.69 27.12 16.93
C ASN A 25 2.89 25.97 17.92
N GLY A 26 1.85 25.15 18.12
CA GLY A 26 1.99 23.87 18.82
C GLY A 26 2.63 22.85 17.88
N MET A 27 3.78 22.31 18.26
CA MET A 27 4.51 21.32 17.45
C MET A 27 4.25 19.90 17.96
N VAL A 28 3.85 19.00 17.06
CA VAL A 28 3.72 17.57 17.33
C VAL A 28 4.73 16.83 16.45
N TYR A 29 5.71 16.19 17.06
CA TYR A 29 6.70 15.38 16.36
C TYR A 29 6.24 13.92 16.35
N MET A 30 6.13 13.34 15.15
CA MET A 30 5.83 11.92 14.98
C MET A 30 7.11 11.18 14.62
N SER A 31 7.50 10.19 15.43
CA SER A 31 8.63 9.32 15.09
C SER A 31 8.28 8.47 13.87
N SER A 32 9.23 8.27 12.97
CA SER A 32 9.11 7.30 11.87
C SER A 32 8.94 5.87 12.36
N SER A 33 9.40 5.57 13.58
CA SER A 33 9.17 4.29 14.26
C SER A 33 7.81 4.17 14.95
N GLY A 34 7.02 5.25 14.97
CA GLY A 34 5.70 5.28 15.60
C GLY A 34 4.58 4.73 14.71
N LEU A 35 4.83 4.62 13.41
CA LEU A 35 3.85 4.16 12.42
C LEU A 35 4.49 3.10 11.51
N ASP A 36 4.40 1.85 11.95
CA ASP A 36 4.82 0.71 11.13
C ASP A 36 3.79 0.42 10.01
N TRP A 37 4.12 -0.52 9.12
CA TRP A 37 3.22 -0.97 8.06
C TRP A 37 1.91 -1.61 8.55
N ARG A 38 1.91 -2.19 9.76
CA ARG A 38 0.78 -2.95 10.33
C ARG A 38 -0.53 -2.14 10.42
N PRO A 39 -0.57 -0.94 11.04
CA PRO A 39 -1.78 -0.13 11.11
C PRO A 39 -2.33 0.27 9.74
N VAL A 40 -1.45 0.51 8.75
CA VAL A 40 -1.86 0.85 7.37
C VAL A 40 -2.58 -0.34 6.74
N VAL A 41 -1.97 -1.52 6.80
CA VAL A 41 -2.58 -2.75 6.29
C VAL A 41 -3.88 -3.07 7.03
N GLN A 42 -3.92 -2.94 8.36
CA GLN A 42 -5.14 -3.16 9.13
C GLN A 42 -6.28 -2.21 8.75
N ALA A 43 -5.98 -0.93 8.50
CA ALA A 43 -6.98 0.04 8.05
C ALA A 43 -7.51 -0.31 6.64
N TRP A 44 -6.65 -0.75 5.74
CA TRP A 44 -7.03 -1.23 4.41
C TRP A 44 -7.89 -2.50 4.48
N LEU A 45 -7.50 -3.50 5.29
CA LEU A 45 -8.23 -4.75 5.46
C LEU A 45 -9.65 -4.55 6.03
N LYS A 46 -9.86 -3.52 6.88
CA LYS A 46 -11.19 -3.19 7.43
C LYS A 46 -12.21 -2.78 6.37
N LYS A 47 -11.76 -2.32 5.20
CA LYS A 47 -12.64 -1.95 4.08
C LYS A 47 -13.03 -3.14 3.21
N ARG A 48 -12.41 -4.32 3.40
CA ARG A 48 -12.60 -5.51 2.55
C ARG A 48 -13.55 -6.52 3.18
N ASN A 49 -13.96 -7.52 2.40
CA ASN A 49 -14.78 -8.62 2.89
C ASN A 49 -14.00 -9.56 3.81
N SER A 50 -14.68 -10.31 4.69
CA SER A 50 -14.02 -11.16 5.70
C SER A 50 -13.09 -12.22 5.09
N ARG A 51 -13.46 -12.79 3.93
CA ARG A 51 -12.65 -13.81 3.25
C ARG A 51 -11.34 -13.25 2.71
N GLU A 52 -11.39 -12.10 2.05
CA GLU A 52 -10.20 -11.37 1.57
C GLU A 52 -9.33 -10.94 2.74
N CYS A 53 -9.96 -10.46 3.82
CA CYS A 53 -9.25 -10.04 5.02
C CYS A 53 -8.38 -11.18 5.58
N ASP A 54 -8.93 -12.37 5.75
CA ASP A 54 -8.20 -13.53 6.27
C ASP A 54 -7.03 -13.93 5.35
N VAL A 55 -7.26 -13.97 4.03
CA VAL A 55 -6.23 -14.33 3.05
C VAL A 55 -5.09 -13.31 3.03
N PHE A 56 -5.40 -12.01 2.89
CA PHE A 56 -4.38 -10.97 2.81
C PHE A 56 -3.63 -10.81 4.13
N LYS A 57 -4.32 -10.88 5.27
CA LYS A 57 -3.68 -10.80 6.58
C LYS A 57 -2.60 -11.86 6.74
N HIS A 58 -2.91 -13.10 6.39
CA HIS A 58 -1.96 -14.21 6.42
C HIS A 58 -0.76 -13.95 5.50
N LEU A 59 -1.00 -13.49 4.26
CA LEU A 59 0.07 -13.20 3.30
C LEU A 59 1.00 -12.09 3.78
N PHE A 60 0.44 -11.00 4.32
CA PHE A 60 1.22 -9.89 4.86
C PHE A 60 2.04 -10.29 6.10
N ASP A 61 1.44 -11.03 7.03
CA ASP A 61 2.14 -11.46 8.25
C ASP A 61 3.30 -12.42 7.94
N GLU A 62 3.16 -13.29 6.94
CA GLU A 62 4.21 -14.26 6.57
C GLU A 62 5.32 -13.69 5.68
N SER A 63 5.03 -12.76 4.76
CA SER A 63 6.03 -12.29 3.79
C SER A 63 6.53 -10.87 4.03
N PHE A 64 5.67 -9.94 4.43
CA PHE A 64 5.99 -8.52 4.33
C PHE A 64 7.04 -8.08 5.35
N ALA A 65 6.96 -8.58 6.59
CA ALA A 65 7.92 -8.24 7.64
C ALA A 65 9.35 -8.69 7.29
N GLU A 66 9.51 -9.92 6.82
CA GLU A 66 10.81 -10.46 6.43
C GLU A 66 11.34 -9.75 5.18
N LEU A 67 10.48 -9.55 4.17
CA LEU A 67 10.86 -8.85 2.95
C LEU A 67 11.31 -7.41 3.23
N TYR A 68 10.59 -6.69 4.09
CA TYR A 68 10.94 -5.32 4.43
C TYR A 68 12.26 -5.24 5.23
N ALA A 69 12.44 -6.11 6.22
CA ALA A 69 13.66 -6.16 7.01
C ALA A 69 14.89 -6.51 6.15
N TRP A 70 14.76 -7.50 5.28
CA TRP A 70 15.83 -7.87 4.34
C TRP A 70 16.06 -6.78 3.29
N GLY A 71 15.00 -6.25 2.70
CA GLY A 71 15.05 -5.26 1.63
C GLY A 71 15.73 -3.96 2.06
N THR A 72 15.42 -3.47 3.26
CA THR A 72 16.08 -2.27 3.82
C THR A 72 17.55 -2.46 4.15
N GLN A 73 18.01 -3.69 4.34
CA GLN A 73 19.41 -4.00 4.65
C GLN A 73 20.24 -4.35 3.41
N MET A 74 19.63 -4.99 2.41
CA MET A 74 20.34 -5.64 1.30
C MET A 74 20.15 -4.92 -0.04
N LEU A 75 19.14 -4.05 -0.15
CA LEU A 75 18.82 -3.33 -1.37
C LEU A 75 19.06 -1.83 -1.19
N VAL A 76 19.40 -1.17 -2.29
CA VAL A 76 19.46 0.28 -2.38
C VAL A 76 18.22 0.75 -3.12
N LEU A 77 17.34 1.47 -2.42
CA LEU A 77 16.16 2.08 -3.03
C LEU A 77 16.56 3.39 -3.72
N VAL A 78 16.06 3.61 -4.93
CA VAL A 78 16.30 4.84 -5.71
C VAL A 78 15.73 6.08 -4.99
N ILE A 79 14.67 5.88 -4.19
CA ILE A 79 14.07 6.91 -3.36
C ILE A 79 13.90 6.40 -1.92
N ASN A 80 13.86 7.32 -0.95
CA ASN A 80 13.53 6.98 0.43
C ASN A 80 12.03 6.67 0.53
N VAL A 81 11.70 5.39 0.72
CA VAL A 81 10.31 4.92 0.86
C VAL A 81 10.04 4.63 2.34
N LEU A 82 8.99 5.24 2.90
CA LEU A 82 8.52 4.89 4.24
C LEU A 82 7.79 3.55 4.20
N GLN A 83 7.82 2.80 5.30
CA GLN A 83 7.13 1.50 5.47
C GLN A 83 5.67 1.50 5.00
N CYS A 84 5.01 2.65 5.13
CA CYS A 84 3.60 2.83 4.82
C CYS A 84 3.31 2.99 3.31
N LEU A 85 4.30 3.37 2.49
CA LEU A 85 4.11 3.60 1.05
C LEU A 85 4.21 2.32 0.21
N VAL A 86 4.82 1.25 0.73
CA VAL A 86 4.93 -0.03 0.02
C VAL A 86 3.58 -0.79 0.02
N PRO A 87 2.84 -0.88 1.14
CA PRO A 87 1.52 -1.50 1.17
C PRO A 87 0.37 -0.63 0.67
N SER A 88 0.58 0.67 0.41
CA SER A 88 -0.50 1.59 -0.04
C SER A 88 -0.72 1.57 -1.55
N GLN A 89 0.09 0.84 -2.32
CA GLN A 89 -0.12 0.70 -3.77
C GLN A 89 -1.29 -0.21 -4.25
N PRO A 90 -1.98 -1.05 -3.44
CA PRO A 90 -3.17 -1.77 -3.93
C PRO A 90 -4.41 -0.86 -4.05
N GLU A 91 -4.27 0.47 -3.96
CA GLU A 91 -5.35 1.44 -4.20
C GLU A 91 -5.81 1.49 -5.67
N THR A 92 -5.08 0.91 -6.62
CA THR A 92 -5.47 0.92 -8.04
C THR A 92 -6.76 0.14 -8.36
N SER A 93 -7.37 -0.53 -7.38
CA SER A 93 -8.69 -1.15 -7.55
C SER A 93 -9.86 -0.35 -6.96
N ASP A 94 -9.60 0.60 -6.05
CA ASP A 94 -10.66 1.39 -5.40
C ASP A 94 -10.83 2.78 -6.07
N ASP A 95 -9.84 3.28 -6.82
CA ASP A 95 -9.93 4.57 -7.52
C ASP A 95 -10.91 4.62 -8.71
N ILE A 96 -11.44 3.47 -9.14
CA ILE A 96 -12.57 3.44 -10.10
C ILE A 96 -13.93 3.66 -9.40
N LEU A 97 -14.00 3.53 -8.07
CA LEU A 97 -15.25 3.60 -7.31
C LEU A 97 -15.48 4.94 -6.59
N THR A 98 -14.48 5.81 -6.51
CA THR A 98 -14.58 7.08 -5.75
C THR A 98 -14.95 8.32 -6.61
N ILE A 99 -15.44 8.13 -7.85
CA ILE A 99 -15.96 9.25 -8.71
C ILE A 99 -17.49 9.42 -8.55
N LYS A 100 -18.10 8.93 -7.47
CA LYS A 100 -19.53 9.14 -7.19
C LYS A 100 -19.80 9.46 -5.73
N SER A 101 -19.30 10.60 -5.26
CA SER A 101 -19.88 11.24 -4.07
C SER A 101 -19.90 12.77 -4.17
N ASP A 102 -19.84 13.31 -5.39
CA ASP A 102 -19.83 14.76 -5.61
C ASP A 102 -20.83 15.15 -6.71
N VAL A 103 -22.09 14.76 -6.52
CA VAL A 103 -23.24 15.39 -7.18
C VAL A 103 -24.38 15.49 -6.18
N GLY A 104 -24.52 16.70 -5.61
CA GLY A 104 -25.77 17.35 -5.27
C GLY A 104 -26.77 16.61 -4.36
N ASP A 105 -26.87 17.10 -3.13
CA ASP A 105 -28.18 17.28 -2.48
C ASP A 105 -29.16 17.85 -3.52
N ASN A 106 -30.17 17.08 -3.91
CA ASN A 106 -31.52 17.52 -4.25
C ASN A 106 -32.42 16.29 -4.46
N ASP A 107 -33.47 16.26 -3.64
CA ASP A 107 -34.83 15.79 -3.89
C ASP A 107 -35.09 14.29 -4.15
N GLU A 108 -35.69 13.72 -3.09
CA GLU A 108 -36.90 12.88 -3.05
C GLU A 108 -37.38 12.22 -4.36
N ASP A 109 -37.58 10.90 -4.25
CA ASP A 109 -38.41 10.05 -5.11
C ASP A 109 -37.74 9.50 -6.39
N MET A 110 -37.08 8.34 -6.25
CA MET A 110 -37.19 7.19 -7.18
C MET A 110 -36.58 5.97 -6.49
N GLY A 111 -37.44 5.19 -5.83
CA GLY A 111 -37.14 3.84 -5.42
C GLY A 111 -36.90 2.93 -6.63
N GLU A 112 -36.15 1.85 -6.39
CA GLU A 112 -36.08 0.65 -7.23
C GLU A 112 -35.35 0.77 -8.58
N GLU A 113 -34.05 1.12 -8.63
CA GLU A 113 -33.22 0.78 -9.82
C GLU A 113 -31.68 0.84 -9.66
N ILE A 114 -31.12 0.54 -8.47
CA ILE A 114 -29.66 0.37 -8.30
C ILE A 114 -29.34 -0.94 -7.54
N GLU A 115 -29.92 -2.06 -7.96
CA GLU A 115 -29.54 -3.40 -7.48
C GLU A 115 -28.77 -4.24 -8.52
N ASN A 116 -28.39 -3.68 -9.68
CA ASN A 116 -27.86 -4.47 -10.81
C ASN A 116 -26.59 -3.91 -11.49
N LEU A 117 -25.59 -3.41 -10.76
CA LEU A 117 -24.33 -2.94 -11.39
C LEU A 117 -23.01 -3.53 -10.88
N GLU A 118 -23.02 -4.44 -9.91
CA GLU A 118 -21.78 -5.12 -9.53
C GLU A 118 -22.04 -6.60 -9.30
N GLU A 119 -21.88 -7.40 -10.36
CA GLU A 119 -21.45 -8.78 -10.17
C GLU A 119 -20.15 -8.72 -9.35
N LYS A 120 -20.26 -8.86 -8.02
CA LYS A 120 -19.13 -9.11 -7.13
C LYS A 120 -18.47 -10.38 -7.62
N LYS A 121 -17.50 -10.25 -8.54
CA LYS A 121 -16.63 -11.36 -8.94
C LYS A 121 -15.97 -11.86 -7.68
N ILE A 122 -16.44 -12.99 -7.19
CA ILE A 122 -15.86 -13.66 -6.03
C ILE A 122 -14.49 -14.15 -6.47
N PHE A 123 -13.44 -13.41 -6.14
CA PHE A 123 -12.08 -13.86 -6.41
C PHE A 123 -11.78 -15.10 -5.56
N THR A 124 -11.39 -16.19 -6.20
CA THR A 124 -10.84 -17.36 -5.53
C THR A 124 -9.60 -16.97 -4.73
N SER A 125 -9.31 -17.70 -3.64
CA SER A 125 -8.09 -17.49 -2.83
C SER A 125 -6.81 -17.47 -3.67
N GLU A 126 -6.73 -18.28 -4.73
CA GLU A 126 -5.60 -18.28 -5.66
C GLU A 126 -5.44 -16.96 -6.44
N HIS A 127 -6.54 -16.35 -6.88
CA HIS A 127 -6.51 -15.06 -7.56
C HIS A 127 -6.02 -13.94 -6.64
N LEU A 128 -6.46 -13.97 -5.37
CA LEU A 128 -6.01 -13.00 -4.35
C LEU A 128 -4.51 -13.14 -4.05
N LYS A 129 -3.99 -14.38 -4.01
CA LYS A 129 -2.56 -14.64 -3.87
C LYS A 129 -1.76 -14.06 -5.04
N LYS A 130 -2.20 -14.30 -6.28
CA LYS A 130 -1.53 -13.77 -7.48
C LYS A 130 -1.55 -12.23 -7.50
N LEU A 131 -2.67 -11.63 -7.09
CA LEU A 131 -2.79 -10.18 -6.97
C LEU A 131 -1.84 -9.62 -5.90
N TYR A 132 -1.72 -10.29 -4.76
CA TYR A 132 -0.78 -9.93 -3.71
C TYR A 132 0.67 -9.98 -4.21
N VAL A 133 1.06 -11.05 -4.89
CA VAL A 133 2.41 -11.20 -5.46
C VAL A 133 2.70 -10.07 -6.45
N PHE A 134 1.75 -9.79 -7.34
CA PHE A 134 1.89 -8.69 -8.29
C PHE A 134 2.13 -7.35 -7.58
N ALA A 135 1.30 -7.03 -6.56
CA ALA A 135 1.44 -5.80 -5.80
C ALA A 135 2.76 -5.73 -5.02
N LEU A 136 3.22 -6.84 -4.45
CA LEU A 136 4.47 -6.92 -3.68
C LEU A 136 5.69 -6.71 -4.58
N VAL A 137 5.70 -7.35 -5.74
CA VAL A 137 6.74 -7.22 -6.76
C VAL A 137 6.81 -5.79 -7.29
N TRP A 138 5.68 -5.23 -7.72
CA TRP A 138 5.66 -3.89 -8.30
C TRP A 138 5.89 -2.82 -7.23
N GLY A 139 5.37 -3.03 -6.01
CA GLY A 139 5.54 -2.12 -4.88
C GLY A 139 7.00 -1.96 -4.47
N MET A 140 7.76 -3.05 -4.32
CA MET A 140 9.17 -2.94 -3.96
C MET A 140 10.07 -2.77 -5.20
N GLY A 141 9.80 -3.52 -6.27
CA GLY A 141 10.60 -3.56 -7.49
C GLY A 141 10.60 -2.25 -8.29
N ALA A 142 9.54 -1.43 -8.18
CA ALA A 142 9.51 -0.10 -8.80
C ALA A 142 10.63 0.82 -8.29
N PHE A 143 11.13 0.60 -7.08
CA PHE A 143 12.18 1.42 -6.46
C PHE A 143 13.58 0.86 -6.62
N LEU A 144 13.76 -0.21 -7.41
CA LEU A 144 15.04 -0.91 -7.57
C LEU A 144 15.64 -0.72 -8.96
N GLU A 145 16.96 -0.62 -9.00
CA GLU A 145 17.78 -0.68 -10.21
C GLU A 145 18.09 -2.14 -10.62
N ASN A 146 18.59 -2.33 -11.83
CA ASN A 146 18.83 -3.66 -12.43
C ASN A 146 19.63 -4.65 -11.55
N ASN A 147 20.61 -4.17 -10.79
CA ASN A 147 21.42 -5.03 -9.92
C ASN A 147 20.65 -5.50 -8.67
N ASP A 148 19.88 -4.59 -8.06
CA ASP A 148 19.11 -4.89 -6.86
C ASP A 148 17.82 -5.64 -7.20
N ARG A 149 17.24 -5.44 -8.39
CA ARG A 149 16.15 -6.27 -8.93
C ARG A 149 16.54 -7.76 -8.99
N LYS A 150 17.75 -8.09 -9.44
CA LYS A 150 18.23 -9.49 -9.46
C LYS A 150 18.35 -10.10 -8.07
N LYS A 151 18.82 -9.32 -7.08
CA LYS A 151 18.88 -9.76 -5.69
C LYS A 151 17.48 -10.00 -5.12
N PHE A 152 16.56 -9.07 -5.39
CA PHE A 152 15.16 -9.14 -4.99
C PHE A 152 14.46 -10.36 -5.59
N ASP A 153 14.63 -10.59 -6.89
CA ASP A 153 14.10 -11.76 -7.60
C ASP A 153 14.59 -13.08 -6.99
N THR A 154 15.91 -13.17 -6.71
CA THR A 154 16.50 -14.34 -6.07
C THR A 154 15.92 -14.58 -4.67
N PHE A 155 15.86 -13.52 -3.84
CA PHE A 155 15.33 -13.60 -2.48
C PHE A 155 13.88 -14.07 -2.47
N ILE A 156 13.03 -13.47 -3.30
CA ILE A 156 11.60 -13.81 -3.37
C ILE A 156 11.40 -15.27 -3.81
N LYS A 157 12.13 -15.73 -4.83
CA LYS A 157 12.04 -17.11 -5.32
C LYS A 157 12.56 -18.15 -4.31
N GLU A 158 13.54 -17.79 -3.48
CA GLU A 158 14.12 -18.72 -2.50
C GLU A 158 13.35 -18.75 -1.17
N LYS A 159 12.98 -17.58 -0.65
CA LYS A 159 12.39 -17.42 0.69
C LYS A 159 10.87 -17.46 0.69
N LEU A 160 10.24 -16.94 -0.38
CA LEU A 160 8.78 -16.85 -0.47
C LEU A 160 8.19 -17.89 -1.44
N LYS A 161 8.68 -19.14 -1.37
CA LYS A 161 8.22 -20.25 -2.24
C LYS A 161 6.72 -20.52 -2.12
N PHE A 162 6.11 -20.23 -0.97
CA PHE A 162 4.68 -20.40 -0.75
C PHE A 162 3.80 -19.48 -1.61
N LEU A 163 4.38 -18.43 -2.21
CA LEU A 163 3.69 -17.51 -3.11
C LEU A 163 3.56 -18.05 -4.55
N ASP A 164 4.12 -19.23 -4.85
CA ASP A 164 4.02 -19.92 -6.14
C ASP A 164 4.34 -19.02 -7.34
N ILE A 165 5.49 -18.37 -7.26
CA ILE A 165 5.92 -17.33 -8.18
C ILE A 165 6.44 -17.99 -9.46
N PRO A 166 6.02 -17.52 -10.65
CA PRO A 166 6.45 -18.14 -11.90
C PRO A 166 7.97 -18.11 -12.03
N MET A 167 8.56 -19.28 -12.23
CA MET A 167 9.96 -19.43 -12.58
C MET A 167 10.15 -19.23 -14.10
N GLY A 168 11.28 -18.66 -14.50
CA GLY A 168 11.60 -18.44 -15.91
C GLY A 168 11.49 -19.74 -16.71
N ASP A 169 10.76 -19.71 -17.82
CA ASP A 169 10.60 -20.86 -18.70
C ASP A 169 11.89 -21.08 -19.52
N ARG A 170 12.08 -22.28 -20.07
CA ARG A 170 13.28 -22.67 -20.82
C ARG A 170 13.56 -21.79 -22.05
N LYS A 171 12.56 -21.03 -22.52
CA LYS A 171 12.65 -20.06 -23.62
C LYS A 171 13.05 -18.65 -23.17
N ASN A 172 12.91 -18.35 -21.88
CA ASN A 172 13.12 -17.02 -21.29
C ASN A 172 13.73 -17.19 -19.88
N PRO A 173 15.00 -17.64 -19.80
CA PRO A 173 15.66 -17.92 -18.53
C PRO A 173 15.89 -16.66 -17.68
N ASP A 174 15.93 -15.49 -18.33
CA ASP A 174 16.21 -14.19 -17.70
C ASP A 174 14.95 -13.42 -17.31
N VAL A 175 13.79 -14.09 -17.14
CA VAL A 175 12.60 -13.46 -16.57
C VAL A 175 12.85 -13.20 -15.08
N CYS A 176 13.56 -12.09 -14.86
CA CYS A 176 13.53 -11.36 -13.61
C CYS A 176 12.16 -10.70 -13.52
N ILE A 177 11.55 -10.80 -12.35
CA ILE A 177 10.35 -10.05 -12.05
C ILE A 177 10.70 -8.55 -11.94
#